data_AF-A0A968I7K8-F1
#
_entry.id   AF-A0A968I7K8-F1
#
_cell.length_a   1.000
_cell.length_b   1.000
_cell.length_c   1.000
_cell.angle_alpha   90.00
_cell.angle_beta   90.00
_cell.angle_gamma   90.00
#
_symmetry.space_group_name_H-M   'P 1'
#
loop_
_entity.id
_entity.type
_entity.pdbx_description
1 polymer ?
#
loop_
_entity_poly.entity_id
_entity_poly.type
_entity_poly.pdbx_seq_one_letter_code
_entity_poly.pdbx_strand_id
1 'polypeptide(L)' 'LFKLLDDARVATTKAKKGEIYGQVAEILFNDIVKMPIVHSRPLLAQRTALEGWVPGPLGSEPLSEVTVK' A
#
# COMPACT_ATOMS: atom_id res chain seq x y z
N LEU A 1 -12.82 -14.71 10.91
CA LEU A 1 -12.15 -13.95 9.83
C LEU A 1 -13.12 -13.06 9.04
N PHE A 2 -14.08 -13.61 8.29
CA PHE A 2 -14.94 -12.81 7.40
C PHE A 2 -15.71 -11.68 8.10
N LYS A 3 -16.25 -11.93 9.29
CA LYS A 3 -16.87 -10.89 10.12
C LYS A 3 -15.93 -9.72 10.44
N LEU A 4 -14.65 -9.98 10.75
CA LEU A 4 -13.67 -8.92 11.02
C LEU A 4 -13.43 -8.07 9.76
N LEU A 5 -13.44 -8.69 8.57
CA LEU A 5 -13.32 -7.96 7.31
C LEU A 5 -14.54 -7.08 7.06
N ASP A 6 -15.74 -7.54 7.38
CA ASP A 6 -16.96 -6.72 7.28
C ASP A 6 -16.95 -5.57 8.29
N ASP A 7 -16.56 -5.83 9.53
CA ASP A 7 -16.43 -4.83 10.58
C ASP A 7 -15.36 -3.75 10.21
N ALA A 8 -14.27 -4.14 9.53
CA ALA A 8 -13.26 -3.22 9.03
C ALA A 8 -13.77 -2.32 7.88
N ARG A 9 -14.68 -2.83 7.04
CA ARG A 9 -15.28 -2.03 5.95
C ARG A 9 -16.18 -0.92 6.48
N VAL A 10 -16.94 -1.21 7.54
CA VAL A 10 -17.87 -0.24 8.15
C VAL A 10 -17.22 0.73 9.15
N ALA A 11 -16.03 0.39 9.68
CA ALA A 11 -15.29 1.29 10.57
C ALA A 11 -14.98 2.63 9.86
N THR A 12 -15.12 3.75 10.56
CA THR A 12 -14.97 5.10 9.96
C THR A 12 -13.58 5.70 10.17
N THR A 13 -12.83 5.25 11.17
CA THR A 13 -11.51 5.83 11.49
C THR A 13 -10.37 4.92 11.02
N LYS A 14 -9.27 5.54 10.57
CA LYS A 14 -8.05 4.81 10.18
C LYS A 14 -7.48 3.99 11.34
N ALA A 15 -7.52 4.52 12.56
CA ALA A 15 -7.07 3.83 13.76
C ALA A 15 -7.87 2.54 13.99
N LYS A 16 -9.20 2.61 13.93
CA LYS A 16 -10.04 1.43 14.14
C LYS A 16 -9.89 0.40 13.04
N LYS A 17 -9.79 0.84 11.78
CA LYS A 17 -9.46 -0.06 10.66
C LYS A 17 -8.12 -0.77 10.88
N GLY A 18 -7.10 -0.03 11.33
CA GLY A 18 -5.76 -0.57 11.61
C GLY A 18 -5.79 -1.67 12.67
N GLU A 19 -6.53 -1.47 13.76
CA GLU A 19 -6.69 -2.47 14.82
C GLU A 19 -7.32 -3.76 14.28
N ILE A 20 -8.43 -3.65 13.53
CA ILE A 20 -9.15 -4.81 13.00
C ILE A 20 -8.31 -5.55 11.94
N TYR A 21 -7.66 -4.82 11.02
CA TYR A 21 -6.78 -5.44 10.03
C TYR A 21 -5.53 -6.05 10.67
N GLY A 22 -5.05 -5.52 11.80
CA GLY A 22 -3.99 -6.13 12.59
C GLY A 22 -4.39 -7.52 13.11
N GLN A 23 -5.57 -7.65 13.69
CA GLN A 23 -6.11 -8.95 14.14
C GLN A 23 -6.26 -9.94 12.99
N VAL A 24 -6.75 -9.47 11.83
CA VAL A 24 -6.82 -10.29 10.61
C VAL A 24 -5.43 -10.77 10.18
N ALA A 25 -4.43 -9.88 10.18
CA ALA A 25 -3.07 -10.24 9.79
C ALA A 25 -2.45 -11.31 10.71
N GLU A 26 -2.68 -11.21 12.02
CA GLU A 26 -2.22 -12.18 13.02
C GLU A 26 -2.84 -13.57 12.79
N ILE A 27 -4.15 -13.65 12.57
CA ILE A 27 -4.84 -14.91 12.26
C ILE A 27 -4.23 -15.55 11.01
N LEU A 28 -4.09 -14.78 9.92
CA LEU A 28 -3.55 -15.30 8.66
C LEU A 28 -2.08 -15.75 8.78
N PHE A 29 -1.29 -15.09 9.64
CA PHE A 29 0.09 -15.48 9.90
C PHE A 29 0.14 -16.81 10.67
N ASN A 30 -0.67 -16.94 11.72
CA ASN A 30 -0.71 -18.15 12.57
C ASN A 30 -1.27 -19.37 11.82
N ASP A 31 -2.24 -19.17 10.92
CA ASP A 31 -2.83 -20.23 10.11
C ASP A 31 -1.96 -20.64 8.91
N ILE A 32 -0.82 -19.95 8.67
CA ILE A 32 0.16 -20.25 7.60
C ILE A 32 -0.52 -20.36 6.22
N VAL A 33 -1.52 -19.52 5.95
CA VAL A 33 -2.25 -19.54 4.66
C VAL A 33 -1.47 -18.89 3.52
N LYS A 34 -0.36 -18.21 3.84
CA LYS A 34 0.54 -17.56 2.89
C LYS A 34 1.96 -17.53 3.46
N MET A 35 2.95 -17.61 2.57
CA MET A 35 4.36 -17.43 2.91
C MET A 35 4.86 -16.11 2.29
N PRO A 36 4.95 -15.01 3.07
CA PRO A 36 5.51 -13.77 2.57
C PRO A 36 7.00 -13.94 2.24
N ILE A 37 7.41 -13.57 1.03
CA ILE A 37 8.82 -13.64 0.61
C ILE A 37 9.46 -12.26 0.74
N VAL A 38 9.01 -11.29 -0.06
CA VAL A 38 9.54 -9.92 -0.09
C VAL A 38 8.49 -8.92 -0.57
N HIS A 39 8.71 -7.64 -0.27
CA HIS A 39 8.07 -6.52 -0.96
C HIS A 39 9.09 -5.90 -1.92
N SER A 40 8.78 -5.87 -3.23
CA SER A 40 9.68 -5.32 -4.23
C SER A 40 9.79 -3.80 -4.10
N ARG A 41 11.00 -3.28 -4.27
CA ARG A 41 11.25 -1.84 -4.42
C ARG A 41 11.31 -1.56 -5.93
N PRO A 42 10.42 -0.69 -6.47
CA PRO A 42 10.46 -0.37 -7.88
C PRO A 42 11.79 0.33 -8.22
N LEU A 43 12.43 -0.11 -9.31
CA LEU A 43 13.62 0.55 -9.84
C LEU A 43 13.17 1.71 -10.73
N LEU A 44 13.42 2.93 -10.26
CA LEU A 44 12.95 4.16 -10.90
C LEU A 44 14.13 5.09 -11.16
N ALA A 45 14.08 5.80 -12.29
CA ALA A 45 15.10 6.76 -12.70
C ALA A 45 14.46 7.92 -13.46
N GLN A 46 15.03 9.12 -13.31
CA GLN A 46 14.63 10.30 -14.06
C GLN A 46 15.82 10.95 -14.75
N ARG A 47 15.53 11.66 -15.85
CA ARG A 47 16.53 12.52 -16.50
C ARG A 47 16.79 13.73 -15.62
N THR A 48 18.03 14.22 -15.60
CA THR A 48 18.44 15.40 -14.81
C THR A 48 17.73 16.70 -15.20
N ALA A 49 17.19 16.77 -16.43
CA ALA A 49 16.43 17.90 -16.94
C ALA A 49 14.94 17.88 -16.54
N LEU A 50 14.46 16.80 -15.93
CA LEU A 50 13.08 16.68 -15.47
C LEU A 50 12.96 17.16 -14.02
N GLU A 51 11.92 17.93 -13.75
CA GLU A 51 11.54 18.38 -12.42
C GLU A 51 10.09 18.00 -12.11
N GLY A 52 9.74 17.97 -10.83
CA GLY A 52 8.36 17.73 -10.38
C GLY A 52 7.86 16.29 -10.44
N TRP A 53 8.68 15.31 -10.88
CA TRP A 53 8.28 13.91 -10.87
C TRP A 53 8.41 13.28 -9.48
N VAL A 54 7.29 12.79 -8.95
CA VAL A 54 7.21 11.99 -7.72
C VAL A 54 6.57 10.64 -8.08
N PRO A 55 7.29 9.52 -7.90
CA PRO A 55 6.75 8.21 -8.19
C PRO A 55 5.45 7.89 -7.46
N GLY A 56 4.50 7.32 -8.20
CA GLY A 56 3.21 6.93 -7.65
C GLY A 56 3.31 5.69 -6.74
N PRO A 57 2.66 5.68 -5.55
CA PRO A 57 2.70 4.52 -4.65
C PRO A 57 1.93 3.31 -5.20
N LEU A 58 1.07 3.51 -6.20
CA LEU A 58 0.21 2.48 -6.80
C LEU A 58 0.79 1.88 -8.09
N GLY A 59 1.99 2.29 -8.50
CA GLY A 59 2.62 1.86 -9.75
C GLY A 59 2.08 2.57 -11.00
N SER A 60 1.06 3.42 -10.86
CA SER A 60 0.67 4.40 -11.89
C SER A 60 1.44 5.69 -11.66
N GLU A 61 2.02 6.24 -12.72
CA GLU A 61 2.88 7.43 -12.63
C GLU A 61 2.08 8.72 -12.87
N PRO A 62 2.00 9.64 -11.88
CA PRO A 62 1.44 10.96 -12.10
C PRO A 62 2.43 11.83 -12.86
N LEU A 63 2.01 12.37 -14.00
CA LEU A 63 2.83 13.25 -14.84
C LEU A 63 2.34 14.70 -14.86
N SER A 64 1.31 15.03 -14.08
CA SER A 64 0.66 16.34 -14.08
C SER A 64 1.54 17.49 -13.62
N GLU A 65 2.52 17.21 -12.75
CA GLU A 65 3.45 18.21 -12.20
C GLU A 65 4.83 18.16 -12.87
N VAL A 66 5.01 17.28 -13.86
CA VAL A 66 6.32 17.06 -14.48
C VAL A 66 6.59 18.14 -15.52
N THR A 67 7.75 18.78 -15.38
CA THR A 67 8.23 19.80 -16.32
C THR A 67 9.63 19.48 -16.82
N VAL A 68 9.99 20.11 -17.93
CA VAL A 68 11.35 20.12 -18.47
C VAL A 68 11.94 21.50 -18.19
N LYS A 69 13.18 21.54 -17.68
CA LYS A 69 13.95 22.78 -17.55
C LYS A 69 14.11 23.55 -18.86
#